data_AF-A0AAJ2NRU1-F1
#
_entry.id   AF-A0AAJ2NRU1-F1
#
_cell.length_a   1.000
_cell.length_b   1.000
_cell.length_c   1.000
_cell.angle_alpha   90.00
_cell.angle_beta   90.00
_cell.angle_gamma   90.00
#
_symmetry.space_group_name_H-M   'P 1'
#
loop_
_entity.id
_entity.type
_entity.pdbx_description
1 polymer ?
#
loop_
_entity_poly.entity_id
_entity_poly.type
_entity_poly.pdbx_seq_one_letter_code
_entity_poly.pdbx_strand_id
1 'polypeptide(L)' 'MYKKTEHQLTFVEDFFLPFGGKLNKENRWVRLAEIIPWWKAEEKYARSFKKKFKGEKAYSVRIALGALYIK' A
#
# COMPACT_ATOMS: atom_id res chain seq x y z
N MET A 1 -3.85 -11.47 12.15
CA MET A 1 -4.41 -10.20 12.66
C MET A 1 -4.05 -9.05 11.71
N TYR A 2 -5.02 -8.26 11.22
CA TYR A 2 -4.72 -7.11 10.36
C TYR A 2 -4.74 -5.80 11.15
N LYS A 3 -3.62 -5.07 11.15
CA LYS A 3 -3.53 -3.73 11.74
C LYS A 3 -3.54 -2.74 10.60
N LYS A 4 -4.55 -1.85 10.57
CA LYS A 4 -4.59 -0.75 9.63
C LYS A 4 -3.34 0.11 9.83
N THR A 5 -2.62 0.37 8.75
CA THR A 5 -1.44 1.24 8.79
C THR A 5 -1.87 2.64 8.38
N GLU A 6 -2.08 3.53 9.35
CA GLU A 6 -2.56 4.91 9.11
C GLU A 6 -1.52 5.83 8.44
N HIS A 7 -0.26 5.39 8.36
CA HIS A 7 0.87 6.15 7.82
C HIS A 7 1.32 5.64 6.45
N GLN A 8 0.40 5.24 5.57
CA GLN A 8 0.79 5.02 4.18
C GLN A 8 1.09 6.38 3.55
N LEU A 9 2.30 6.53 2.98
CA LEU A 9 2.67 7.68 2.17
C LEU A 9 1.62 7.86 1.07
N THR A 10 0.77 8.86 1.25
CA THR A 10 -0.40 9.10 0.41
C THR A 10 0.01 9.69 -0.94
N PHE A 11 1.22 10.26 -1.04
CA PHE A 11 1.65 11.01 -2.20
C PHE A 11 3.07 10.63 -2.61
N VAL A 12 3.21 10.17 -3.85
CA VAL A 12 4.48 9.95 -4.54
C VAL A 12 5.30 11.25 -4.55
N GLU A 13 4.64 12.40 -4.61
CA GLU A 13 5.27 13.72 -4.65
C GLU A 13 5.90 14.14 -3.32
N ASP A 14 5.39 13.63 -2.19
CA ASP A 14 5.95 13.88 -0.84
C ASP A 14 7.07 12.88 -0.49
N PHE A 15 7.41 11.98 -1.40
CA PHE A 15 8.49 11.03 -1.19
C PHE A 15 9.84 11.76 -1.27
N PHE A 16 10.45 11.99 -0.10
CA PHE A 16 11.73 12.66 0.02
C PHE A 16 12.90 11.72 -0.29
N LEU A 17 13.71 12.09 -1.29
CA LEU A 17 14.98 11.43 -1.59
C LEU A 17 16.13 12.19 -0.91
N PRO A 18 16.86 11.59 0.05
CA PRO A 18 17.94 12.26 0.77
C PRO A 18 19.15 12.61 -0.12
N PHE A 19 19.21 12.04 -1.32
CA PHE A 19 20.23 12.30 -2.35
C PHE A 19 19.71 13.22 -3.46
N GLY A 20 18.54 13.83 -3.28
CA GLY A 20 17.90 14.69 -4.28
C GLY A 20 17.17 13.91 -5.38
N GLY A 21 16.32 14.62 -6.12
CA GLY A 21 15.50 14.06 -7.21
C GLY A 21 14.05 13.79 -6.82
N LYS A 22 13.26 13.35 -7.80
CA LYS A 22 11.85 12.97 -7.66
C LYS A 22 11.65 11.58 -8.23
N LEU A 23 10.63 10.86 -7.77
CA LEU A 23 10.22 9.62 -8.41
C LEU A 23 9.81 9.89 -9.86
N ASN A 24 10.24 9.01 -10.78
CA ASN A 24 9.86 9.11 -12.18
C ASN A 24 8.34 8.90 -12.31
N LYS A 25 7.61 9.94 -12.71
CA LYS A 25 6.15 9.90 -12.91
C LYS A 25 5.71 8.90 -13.98
N GLU A 26 6.58 8.58 -14.93
CA GLU A 26 6.30 7.59 -15.98
C GLU A 26 6.49 6.14 -15.50
N ASN A 27 7.10 5.94 -14.33
CA ASN A 27 7.26 4.61 -13.78
C ASN A 27 5.89 3.98 -13.53
N ARG A 28 5.70 2.75 -14.05
CA ARG A 28 4.45 2.00 -13.93
C ARG A 28 3.96 1.91 -12.47
N TRP A 29 4.85 1.69 -11.51
CA TRP A 29 4.51 1.60 -10.08
C TRP A 29 4.06 2.94 -9.49
N VAL A 30 4.68 4.04 -9.94
CA VAL A 30 4.30 5.41 -9.53
C VAL A 30 2.89 5.74 -10.03
N ARG A 31 2.61 5.49 -11.31
CA ARG A 31 1.27 5.70 -11.89
C ARG A 31 0.21 4.84 -11.21
N LEU A 32 0.51 3.58 -10.91
CA LEU A 32 -0.42 2.70 -10.19
C LEU A 32 -0.69 3.18 -8.76
N ALA A 33 0.35 3.67 -8.08
CA ALA A 33 0.20 4.21 -6.74
C ALA A 33 -0.72 5.44 -6.71
N GLU A 34 -0.75 6.27 -7.76
CA GLU A 34 -1.66 7.41 -7.89
C GLU A 34 -3.10 7.00 -8.24
N ILE A 35 -3.28 5.99 -9.10
CA ILE A 35 -4.60 5.58 -9.59
C ILE A 35 -5.37 4.73 -8.57
N ILE A 36 -4.68 3.92 -7.76
CA ILE A 36 -5.34 2.99 -6.84
C ILE A 36 -5.92 3.75 -5.64
N PRO A 37 -7.24 3.65 -5.35
CA PRO A 37 -7.84 4.21 -4.15
C PRO A 37 -7.47 3.36 -2.93
N TRP A 38 -6.27 3.59 -2.37
CA TRP A 38 -5.69 2.79 -1.29
C TRP A 38 -6.59 2.67 -0.07
N TRP A 39 -7.35 3.72 0.28
CA TRP A 39 -8.30 3.70 1.38
C TRP A 39 -9.42 2.67 1.20
N LYS A 40 -9.97 2.53 -0.01
CA LYS A 40 -10.99 1.53 -0.33
C LYS A 40 -10.40 0.13 -0.29
N ALA A 41 -9.18 -0.02 -0.82
CA ALA A 41 -8.47 -1.30 -0.82
C ALA A 41 -8.18 -1.76 0.62
N GLU A 42 -7.65 -0.87 1.46
CA GLU A 42 -7.39 -1.08 2.88
C GLU A 42 -8.65 -1.51 3.63
N GLU A 43 -9.78 -0.84 3.39
CA GLU A 43 -11.03 -1.14 4.06
C GLU A 43 -11.58 -2.52 3.66
N LYS A 44 -11.56 -2.85 2.36
CA LYS A 44 -11.96 -4.17 1.86
C LYS A 44 -11.05 -5.27 2.39
N TYR A 45 -9.74 -5.04 2.33
CA TYR A 45 -8.73 -5.99 2.78
C TYR A 45 -8.84 -6.24 4.30
N ALA A 46 -9.03 -5.19 5.10
CA ALA A 46 -9.28 -5.32 6.54
C ALA A 46 -10.55 -6.11 6.85
N ARG A 47 -11.64 -5.89 6.08
CA ARG A 47 -12.91 -6.63 6.22
C ARG A 47 -12.77 -8.12 5.95
N SER A 48 -11.83 -8.53 5.09
CA SER A 48 -11.57 -9.95 4.81
C SER A 48 -10.97 -10.72 5.99
N PHE A 49 -10.37 -10.03 6.98
CA PHE A 49 -9.83 -10.68 8.17
C PHE A 49 -10.89 -10.84 9.25
N LYS A 50 -11.04 -12.07 9.77
CA LYS A 50 -11.91 -12.34 10.92
C LYS A 50 -11.37 -11.64 12.17
N LYS A 51 -12.25 -11.09 13.02
CA LYS A 51 -11.92 -10.48 14.33
C LYS A 51 -11.32 -11.46 15.36
N LYS A 52 -11.05 -12.71 14.99
CA LYS A 52 -10.43 -13.69 15.90
C LYS A 52 -8.95 -13.36 16.05
N PHE A 53 -8.53 -13.13 17.29
CA PHE A 53 -7.14 -12.94 17.71
C PHE A 53 -6.36 -14.27 17.71
N LYS A 54 -6.40 -15.03 16.60
CA LYS A 54 -5.58 -16.24 16.42
C LYS A 54 -4.81 -16.13 15.10
N GLY A 55 -3.49 -16.31 15.17
CA GLY A 55 -2.57 -16.34 14.02
C GLY A 55 -1.72 -15.08 13.83
N GLU A 56 -0.79 -15.19 12.88
CA GLU A 56 0.27 -14.20 12.59
C GLU A 56 -0.28 -12.85 12.10
N LYS A 57 0.53 -11.80 12.21
CA LYS A 57 0.19 -10.46 11.70
C LYS A 57 0.12 -10.50 10.17
N ALA A 58 -0.98 -9.99 9.62
CA ALA A 58 -1.15 -9.90 8.18
C ALA A 58 -0.30 -8.76 7.60
N TYR A 59 0.27 -9.00 6.42
CA TYR A 59 0.98 -7.98 5.63
C TYR A 59 0.04 -6.86 5.19
N SER A 60 0.60 -5.69 4.89
CA SER A 60 -0.16 -4.54 4.41
C SER A 60 -0.83 -4.82 3.06
N VAL A 61 -1.92 -4.09 2.78
CA VAL A 61 -2.63 -4.20 1.49
C VAL A 61 -1.71 -3.89 0.29
N ARG A 62 -0.71 -3.01 0.45
CA ARG A 62 0.26 -2.66 -0.60
C ARG A 62 1.15 -3.83 -0.98
N ILE A 63 1.63 -4.59 0.00
CA ILE A 63 2.45 -5.77 -0.25
C ILE A 63 1.61 -6.84 -0.94
N ALA A 64 0.40 -7.10 -0.44
CA ALA A 64 -0.50 -8.08 -1.03
C ALA A 64 -0.87 -7.73 -2.48
N LEU A 65 -1.29 -6.49 -2.75
CA LEU A 65 -1.63 -6.04 -4.11
C LEU A 65 -0.39 -5.95 -5.02
N GLY A 66 0.75 -5.52 -4.48
CA GLY A 66 2.01 -5.49 -5.21
C GLY A 66 2.44 -6.89 -5.65
N ALA A 67 2.41 -7.87 -4.75
CA ALA A 67 2.75 -9.26 -5.04
C ALA A 67 1.84 -9.88 -6.11
N LEU A 68 0.56 -9.53 -6.13
CA LEU A 68 -0.38 -9.97 -7.18
C LEU A 68 -0.12 -9.32 -8.55
N TYR A 69 0.54 -8.16 -8.57
CA TYR A 69 0.76 -7.37 -9.78
C TYR A 69 2.16 -7.54 -10.39
N ILE A 70 3.14 -7.98 -9.60
CA ILE A 70 4.46 -8.37 -10.09
C ILE A 70 4.26 -9.55 -11.07
N LYS A 71 4.74 -9.36 -12.31
CA LYS A 71 4.72 -10.35 -13.39
C LYS A 71 6.14 -10.85 -13.63
#